data_AF-A0A8X6JYD3-F1
#
_entry.id   AF-A0A8X6JYD3-F1
#
_cell.length_a   1.000
_cell.length_b   1.000
_cell.length_c   1.000
_cell.angle_alpha   90.00
_cell.angle_beta   90.00
_cell.angle_gamma   90.00
#
_symmetry.space_group_name_H-M   'P 1'
#
loop_
_entity.id
_entity.type
_entity.pdbx_description
1 polymer ?
#
loop_
_entity_poly.entity_id
_entity_poly.type
_entity_poly.pdbx_seq_one_letter_code
_entity_poly.pdbx_strand_id
1 'polypeptide(L)'
;MQDAVDDLEAMMAEWYQDGKGIVTGYVFSDDDNPPAEGDDHGLRSSAISAVFHNLACRIAPDYALEATAKIIATAKYGKELLYKQTAIARAKRAPYPSRMPTGSGNSFANLNEWHYFPGEQNADSTTPHDEGNG
;
A
#
# COMPACT_ATOMS: atom_id res chain seq x y z
N MET A 1 28.01 -7.48 -11.07
CA MET A 1 26.64 -7.98 -11.32
C MET A 1 25.87 -8.12 -10.02
N GLN A 2 26.49 -8.56 -8.91
CA GLN A 2 25.89 -8.51 -7.55
C GLN A 2 25.25 -7.16 -7.20
N ASP A 3 25.87 -6.05 -7.62
CA ASP A 3 25.36 -4.67 -7.48
C ASP A 3 23.92 -4.47 -8.00
N ALA A 4 23.58 -5.10 -9.13
CA ALA A 4 22.27 -4.93 -9.76
C ALA A 4 21.14 -5.67 -9.03
N VAL A 5 21.48 -6.74 -8.28
CA VAL A 5 20.53 -7.47 -7.44
C VAL A 5 20.28 -6.68 -6.17
N ASP A 6 21.32 -6.10 -5.58
CA ASP A 6 21.21 -5.21 -4.42
C ASP A 6 20.40 -3.94 -4.78
N ASP A 7 20.59 -3.39 -5.97
CA ASP A 7 19.79 -2.26 -6.49
C ASP A 7 18.31 -2.61 -6.68
N LEU A 8 18.03 -3.84 -7.09
CA LEU A 8 16.68 -4.37 -7.20
C LEU A 8 16.06 -4.48 -5.81
N GLU A 9 16.74 -5.12 -4.86
CA GLU A 9 16.27 -5.28 -3.47
C GLU A 9 15.96 -3.90 -2.85
N ALA A 10 16.87 -2.95 -3.00
CA ALA A 10 16.69 -1.57 -2.54
C ALA A 10 15.52 -0.87 -3.24
N MET A 11 15.30 -1.10 -4.54
CA MET A 11 14.16 -0.53 -5.28
C MET A 11 12.84 -1.08 -4.76
N MET A 12 12.78 -2.39 -4.49
CA MET A 12 11.60 -3.06 -4.00
C MET A 12 11.28 -2.65 -2.56
N ALA A 13 12.31 -2.44 -1.73
CA ALA A 13 12.18 -1.91 -0.38
C ALA A 13 11.60 -0.49 -0.37
N GLU A 14 12.17 0.40 -1.20
CA GLU A 14 11.67 1.78 -1.37
C GLU A 14 10.21 1.79 -1.82
N TRP A 15 9.84 0.91 -2.75
CA TRP A 15 8.48 0.83 -3.26
C TRP A 15 7.52 0.29 -2.21
N TYR A 16 7.90 -0.71 -1.42
CA TYR A 16 7.01 -1.30 -0.44
C TYR A 16 6.78 -0.39 0.77
N GLN A 17 7.79 0.37 1.20
CA GLN A 17 7.76 1.33 2.32
C GLN A 17 7.01 0.74 3.54
N ASP A 18 7.47 -0.40 4.03
CA ASP A 18 6.89 -1.13 5.17
C ASP A 18 5.37 -1.35 5.06
N GLY A 19 4.88 -1.62 3.84
CA GLY A 19 3.47 -1.88 3.53
C GLY A 19 2.62 -0.64 3.24
N LYS A 20 3.19 0.56 3.36
CA LYS A 20 2.51 1.83 3.02
C LYS A 20 2.69 2.24 1.56
N GLY A 21 3.61 1.61 0.85
CA GLY A 21 3.88 1.89 -0.55
C GLY A 21 3.12 0.99 -1.54
N ILE A 22 3.76 0.66 -2.65
CA ILE A 22 3.28 -0.21 -3.72
C ILE A 22 3.44 -1.68 -3.30
N VAL A 23 2.34 -2.45 -3.33
CA VAL A 23 2.36 -3.87 -3.00
C VAL A 23 2.60 -4.70 -4.26
N THR A 24 3.81 -5.24 -4.41
CA THR A 24 4.25 -6.04 -5.57
C THR A 24 4.17 -7.55 -5.34
N GLY A 25 4.24 -7.98 -4.07
CA GLY A 25 4.36 -9.39 -3.68
C GLY A 25 5.81 -9.90 -3.68
N TYR A 26 6.77 -9.01 -3.80
CA TYR A 26 8.19 -9.36 -3.74
C TYR A 26 8.55 -9.99 -2.39
N VAL A 27 9.38 -11.03 -2.44
CA VAL A 27 9.91 -11.70 -1.25
C VAL A 27 11.30 -11.14 -1.01
N PHE A 28 11.49 -10.48 0.13
CA PHE A 28 12.79 -9.97 0.54
C PHE A 28 13.64 -11.11 1.08
N SER A 29 14.95 -10.97 0.89
CA SER A 29 15.91 -11.94 1.42
C SER A 29 16.07 -11.78 2.94
N ASP A 30 16.43 -12.86 3.63
CA ASP A 30 16.69 -12.82 5.07
C ASP A 30 17.96 -12.01 5.37
N ASP A 31 18.02 -11.33 6.52
CA ASP A 31 19.17 -10.50 6.93
C ASP A 31 20.51 -11.27 6.94
N ASP A 32 20.46 -12.59 7.15
CA ASP A 32 21.63 -13.48 7.20
C ASP A 32 22.04 -14.06 5.83
N ASN A 33 21.19 -13.92 4.80
CA ASN A 33 21.43 -14.48 3.48
C ASN A 33 21.18 -13.43 2.38
N PRO A 34 22.24 -12.88 1.75
CA PRO A 34 22.07 -11.85 0.74
C PRO A 34 21.30 -12.37 -0.48
N PRO A 35 20.57 -11.50 -1.19
CA PRO A 35 19.80 -11.89 -2.37
C PRO A 35 20.73 -12.46 -3.45
N ALA A 36 20.40 -13.65 -3.96
CA ALA A 36 21.18 -14.33 -4.99
C ALA A 36 20.43 -14.42 -6.32
N GLU A 37 21.18 -14.48 -7.41
CA GLU A 37 20.62 -14.73 -8.74
C GLU A 37 19.98 -16.14 -8.79
N GLY A 38 18.68 -16.19 -9.07
CA GLY A 38 17.92 -17.44 -9.16
C GLY A 38 16.97 -17.68 -8.00
N ASP A 39 17.00 -16.85 -6.97
CA ASP A 39 16.01 -16.88 -5.89
C ASP A 39 14.61 -16.49 -6.39
N ASP A 40 13.58 -17.12 -5.82
CA ASP A 40 12.20 -16.88 -6.20
C ASP A 40 11.76 -15.47 -5.79
N HIS A 41 11.53 -14.61 -6.78
CA HIS A 41 11.17 -13.21 -6.55
C HIS A 41 9.75 -12.99 -5.98
N GLY A 42 8.86 -13.99 -5.98
CA GLY A 42 7.48 -13.89 -5.47
C GLY A 42 6.52 -12.91 -6.20
N LEU A 43 7.03 -12.15 -7.18
CA LEU A 43 6.26 -11.16 -7.94
C LEU A 43 5.04 -11.74 -8.65
N ARG A 44 3.96 -10.96 -8.65
CA ARG A 44 2.80 -11.21 -9.52
C ARG A 44 3.23 -11.06 -10.99
N SER A 45 2.63 -11.85 -11.88
CA SER A 45 2.91 -11.80 -13.32
C SER A 45 2.72 -10.39 -13.94
N SER A 46 1.75 -9.62 -13.44
CA SER A 46 1.52 -8.23 -13.85
C SER A 46 2.59 -7.25 -13.36
N ALA A 47 3.31 -7.58 -12.28
CA ALA A 47 4.35 -6.73 -11.70
C ALA A 47 5.71 -6.87 -12.37
N ILE A 48 6.00 -8.04 -12.96
CA ILE A 48 7.27 -8.32 -13.64
C ILE A 48 7.58 -7.21 -14.65
N SER A 49 6.61 -6.89 -15.51
CA SER A 49 6.81 -5.88 -16.55
C SER A 49 7.17 -4.50 -16.00
N ALA A 50 6.51 -4.08 -14.92
CA ALA A 50 6.79 -2.80 -14.29
C ALA A 50 8.17 -2.81 -13.60
N VAL A 51 8.51 -3.87 -12.87
CA VAL A 51 9.78 -3.99 -12.13
C VAL A 51 10.97 -3.95 -13.08
N PHE A 52 10.97 -4.76 -14.15
CA PHE A 52 12.13 -4.81 -15.05
C PHE A 52 12.39 -3.49 -15.78
N HIS A 53 11.34 -2.79 -16.23
CA HIS A 53 11.51 -1.51 -16.92
C HIS A 53 12.02 -0.41 -15.98
N ASN A 54 11.58 -0.42 -14.71
CA ASN A 54 12.07 0.53 -13.72
C ASN A 54 13.51 0.20 -13.29
N LEU A 55 13.84 -1.09 -13.14
CA LEU A 55 15.22 -1.53 -12.87
C LEU A 55 16.15 -1.13 -14.01
N ALA A 56 15.75 -1.32 -15.27
CA ALA A 56 16.53 -0.91 -16.44
C ALA A 56 16.82 0.60 -16.43
N CYS A 57 15.89 1.44 -15.97
CA CYS A 57 16.15 2.87 -15.78
C CYS A 57 17.13 3.16 -14.64
N ARG A 58 17.18 2.32 -13.60
CA ARG A 58 18.03 2.51 -12.43
C ARG A 58 19.48 2.12 -12.68
N ILE A 59 19.71 0.99 -13.38
CA ILE A 59 21.06 0.45 -13.63
C ILE A 59 21.70 0.99 -14.92
N ALA A 60 20.94 1.62 -15.82
CA ALA A 60 21.49 2.17 -17.07
C ALA A 60 22.67 3.15 -16.84
N PRO A 61 22.61 4.07 -15.86
CA PRO A 61 23.73 4.96 -15.53
C PRO A 61 25.03 4.24 -15.16
N ASP A 62 24.96 3.07 -14.53
CA ASP A 62 26.16 2.29 -14.12
C ASP A 62 26.94 1.78 -15.33
N TYR A 63 26.22 1.54 -16.44
CA TYR A 63 26.81 1.19 -17.73
C TYR A 63 27.13 2.41 -18.61
N ALA A 64 27.03 3.63 -18.07
CA ALA A 64 27.13 4.89 -18.82
C ALA A 64 26.14 4.98 -20.00
N LEU A 65 24.97 4.35 -19.85
CA LEU A 65 23.88 4.38 -20.81
C LEU A 65 22.70 5.18 -20.29
N GLU A 66 21.87 5.67 -21.20
CA GLU A 66 20.60 6.31 -20.88
C GLU A 66 19.44 5.42 -21.30
N ALA A 67 18.44 5.28 -20.43
CA ALA A 67 17.24 4.52 -20.76
C ALA A 67 16.47 5.21 -21.89
N THR A 68 16.07 4.43 -22.90
CA THR A 68 15.32 4.98 -24.03
C THR A 68 13.95 5.54 -23.59
N ALA A 69 13.43 6.53 -24.32
CA ALA A 69 12.13 7.15 -24.04
C ALA A 69 10.99 6.12 -23.92
N LYS A 70 11.05 5.02 -24.68
CA LYS A 70 10.07 3.94 -24.62
C LYS A 70 10.10 3.19 -23.27
N ILE A 71 11.30 2.93 -22.75
CA ILE A 71 11.50 2.25 -21.45
C ILE A 71 10.98 3.16 -20.34
N ILE A 72 11.35 4.44 -20.35
CA ILE A 72 10.93 5.42 -19.34
C ILE A 72 9.39 5.55 -19.29
N ALA A 73 8.74 5.68 -20.46
CA ALA A 73 7.29 5.79 -20.53
C ALA A 73 6.59 4.53 -20.01
N THR A 74 7.14 3.35 -20.33
CA THR A 74 6.58 2.06 -19.90
C THR A 74 6.82 1.81 -18.41
N ALA A 75 7.98 2.20 -17.89
CA ALA A 75 8.31 2.15 -16.47
C ALA A 75 7.33 2.99 -15.64
N LYS A 76 7.06 4.23 -16.07
CA LYS A 76 6.10 5.13 -15.43
C LYS A 76 4.69 4.53 -15.42
N TYR A 77 4.22 4.05 -16.57
CA TYR A 77 2.89 3.45 -16.71
C TYR A 77 2.75 2.16 -15.88
N GLY A 78 3.76 1.29 -15.90
CA GLY A 78 3.78 0.05 -15.13
C GLY A 78 3.72 0.30 -13.62
N LYS A 79 4.48 1.28 -13.12
CA LYS A 79 4.47 1.68 -11.70
C LYS A 79 3.08 2.19 -11.28
N GLU A 80 2.43 2.99 -12.13
CA GLU A 80 1.08 3.49 -11.88
C GLU A 80 0.05 2.36 -11.80
N LEU A 81 0.10 1.38 -12.71
CA LEU A 81 -0.81 0.24 -12.71
C LEU A 81 -0.72 -0.59 -11.42
N LEU A 82 0.50 -0.79 -10.89
CA LEU A 82 0.69 -1.51 -9.63
C LEU A 82 0.08 -0.77 -8.45
N TYR A 83 0.23 0.55 -8.42
CA TYR A 83 -0.35 1.35 -7.37
C TYR A 83 -1.88 1.46 -7.50
N LYS A 84 -2.43 1.46 -8.72
CA LYS A 84 -3.87 1.63 -8.98
C LYS A 84 -4.74 0.68 -8.16
N GLN A 85 -4.41 -0.61 -8.14
CA GLN A 85 -5.20 -1.59 -7.38
C GLN A 85 -5.11 -1.35 -5.86
N THR A 86 -3.91 -1.01 -5.39
CA THR A 86 -3.66 -0.69 -3.98
C THR A 86 -4.37 0.59 -3.56
N ALA A 87 -4.40 1.61 -4.42
CA ALA A 87 -5.08 2.88 -4.21
C ALA A 87 -6.59 2.68 -4.08
N ILE A 88 -7.20 1.86 -4.93
CA ILE A 88 -8.63 1.51 -4.82
C ILE A 88 -8.90 0.81 -3.49
N ALA A 89 -8.05 -0.13 -3.08
CA ALA A 89 -8.21 -0.83 -1.81
C ALA A 89 -8.07 0.09 -0.59
N ARG A 90 -7.23 1.12 -0.68
CA ARG A 90 -7.02 2.14 0.36
C ARG A 90 -8.08 3.24 0.36
N ALA A 91 -8.77 3.45 -0.77
CA ALA A 91 -9.86 4.41 -0.89
C ALA A 91 -11.15 3.89 -0.22
N LYS A 92 -11.06 3.59 1.07
CA LYS A 92 -12.22 3.24 1.92
C LYS A 92 -12.59 4.44 2.78
N ARG A 93 -13.89 4.68 2.91
CA ARG A 93 -14.38 5.69 3.85
C ARG A 93 -14.12 5.17 5.26
N ALA A 94 -13.55 6.03 6.10
CA ALA A 94 -13.52 5.78 7.53
C ALA A 94 -14.97 5.62 8.05
N PRO A 95 -15.18 4.81 9.10
CA PRO A 95 -16.48 4.69 9.74
C PRO A 95 -17.05 6.03 10.21
N TYR A 96 -18.35 6.05 10.50
CA TYR A 96 -18.99 7.23 11.06
C TYR A 96 -18.37 7.62 12.41
N PRO A 97 -18.33 8.92 12.74
CA PRO A 97 -17.86 9.37 14.05
C PRO A 97 -18.71 8.79 15.18
N SER A 98 -18.10 8.60 16.35
CA SER A 98 -18.75 8.02 17.54
C SER A 98 -20.00 8.77 18.04
N ARG A 99 -20.23 10.01 17.59
CA ARG A 99 -21.38 10.84 17.98
C ARG A 99 -22.48 10.88 16.92
N MET A 100 -22.33 10.14 15.82
CA MET A 100 -23.34 10.14 14.77
C MET A 100 -24.53 9.27 15.19
N PRO A 101 -25.75 9.84 15.34
CA PRO A 101 -26.91 9.07 15.75
C PRO A 101 -27.31 8.08 14.65
N THR A 102 -27.79 6.91 15.06
CA THR A 102 -28.22 5.84 14.16
C THR A 102 -29.39 6.25 13.24
N GLY A 103 -30.22 7.18 13.72
CA GLY A 103 -31.40 7.70 13.03
C GLY A 103 -32.63 6.78 13.18
N SER A 104 -33.81 7.39 13.32
CA SER A 104 -35.08 6.66 13.53
C SER A 104 -35.50 5.79 12.35
N GLY A 105 -34.90 5.98 11.16
CA GLY A 105 -35.14 5.18 9.96
C GLY A 105 -34.39 3.85 9.89
N ASN A 106 -33.53 3.52 10.86
CA ASN A 106 -32.72 2.30 10.86
C ASN A 106 -33.24 1.26 11.88
N SER A 107 -34.17 0.39 11.45
CA SER A 107 -34.96 -0.46 12.37
C SER A 107 -34.17 -1.57 13.08
N PHE A 108 -33.15 -2.15 12.45
CA PHE A 108 -32.41 -3.29 13.03
C PHE A 108 -31.27 -2.85 13.97
N ALA A 109 -30.72 -1.66 13.78
CA ALA A 109 -29.72 -1.13 14.70
C ALA A 109 -30.34 -0.72 16.04
N ASN A 110 -31.58 -0.22 16.02
CA ASN A 110 -32.34 0.09 17.25
C ASN A 110 -32.74 -1.18 18.02
N LEU A 111 -32.97 -2.32 17.34
CA LEU A 111 -33.25 -3.62 17.98
C LEU A 111 -32.04 -4.16 18.76
N ASN A 112 -30.83 -3.83 18.30
CA ASN A 112 -29.57 -4.15 18.99
C ASN A 112 -29.18 -3.06 20.01
N GLU A 113 -30.08 -2.13 20.33
CA GLU A 113 -29.88 -1.00 21.27
C GLU A 113 -28.71 -0.06 20.88
N TRP A 114 -28.36 0.02 19.58
CA TRP A 114 -27.32 0.94 19.11
C TRP A 114 -27.90 2.33 18.85
N HIS A 115 -27.65 3.27 19.77
CA HIS A 115 -28.07 4.67 19.62
C HIS A 115 -27.14 5.52 18.74
N TYR A 116 -25.89 5.10 18.62
CA TYR A 116 -24.86 5.77 17.81
C TYR A 116 -24.12 4.74 16.96
N PHE A 117 -23.57 5.17 15.82
CA PHE A 117 -22.71 4.30 15.03
C PHE A 117 -21.41 4.02 15.80
N PRO A 118 -21.02 2.75 15.99
CA PRO A 118 -19.72 2.42 16.57
C PRO A 118 -18.64 2.92 15.61
N GLY A 119 -17.82 3.87 16.06
CA GLY A 119 -16.53 4.13 15.41
C GLY A 119 -15.57 2.96 15.62
N GLU A 120 -14.35 3.02 15.08
CA GLU A 120 -13.32 1.96 15.26
C GLU A 120 -12.85 1.77 16.72
N GLN A 121 -13.41 2.50 17.68
CA GLN A 121 -13.08 2.36 19.10
C GLN A 121 -14.38 2.34 19.89
N ASN A 122 -14.53 1.28 20.68
CA ASN A 122 -15.45 1.21 21.80
C ASN A 122 -15.39 2.55 22.53
N ALA A 123 -16.49 3.30 22.51
CA ALA A 123 -16.55 4.57 23.21
C ALA A 123 -16.17 4.32 24.68
N ASP A 124 -15.14 5.01 25.14
CA ASP A 124 -14.76 5.05 26.54
C ASP A 124 -16.00 5.48 27.35
N SER A 125 -16.56 4.54 28.10
CA SER A 125 -17.74 4.73 28.93
C SER A 125 -17.51 5.72 30.09
N THR A 126 -16.30 6.25 30.23
CA THR A 126 -15.93 7.21 31.28
C THR A 126 -15.98 8.66 30.85
N THR A 127 -16.24 8.97 29.57
CA THR A 127 -16.40 10.38 29.15
C THR A 127 -17.78 10.89 29.59
N PRO A 128 -17.88 11.84 30.54
CA PRO A 128 -19.16 12.33 31.03
C PRO A 128 -19.91 13.10 29.93
N HIS A 129 -21.24 13.01 29.95
CA HIS A 129 -22.11 13.80 29.10
C HIS A 129 -21.96 15.29 29.46
N ASP A 130 -21.32 16.06 28.58
CA ASP A 130 -21.37 17.52 28.63
C ASP A 130 -22.74 17.96 28.09
N GLU A 131 -23.73 17.99 28.99
CA GLU A 131 -25.01 18.65 28.75
C GLU A 131 -24.75 20.17 28.77
N GLY A 132 -24.26 20.69 27.65
CA GLY A 132 -24.00 22.11 27.46
C GLY A 132 -25.19 22.93 27.95
N ASN A 133 -24.98 23.65 29.06
CA ASN A 133 -25.98 24.52 29.66
C ASN A 133 -26.05 25.81 28.85
N GLY A 134 -27.09 25.96 28.04
CA GLY A 134 -27.41 27.15 27.25
C GLY A 134 -28.91 27.38 27.19
#